data_AF-A0A7V1U7P6-F1
#
_entry.id   AF-A0A7V1U7P6-F1
#
_cell.length_a   1.000
_cell.length_b   1.000
_cell.length_c   1.000
_cell.angle_alpha   90.00
_cell.angle_beta   90.00
_cell.angle_gamma   90.00
#
_symmetry.space_group_name_H-M   'P 1'
#
loop_
_entity.id
_entity.type
_entity.pdbx_description
1 polymer ?
#
loop_
_entity_poly.entity_id
_entity_poly.type
_entity_poly.pdbx_seq_one_letter_code
_entity_poly.pdbx_strand_id
1 'polypeptide(L)' 'MSELSAQEIVDLCIRHTLYDWQAQKAVNPIPVETAKGCEFWTVDGKRYLDFNSQLMGVNIG' A
#
# COMPACT_ATOMS: atom_id res chain seq x y z
N MET A 1 21.24 3.67 0.31
CA MET A 1 20.14 4.28 -0.47
C MET A 1 19.34 5.14 0.50
N SER A 2 18.90 6.33 0.09
CA SER A 2 18.01 7.17 0.91
C SER A 2 16.60 6.56 0.95
N GLU A 3 15.82 6.88 1.99
CA GLU A 3 14.40 6.55 2.05
C GLU A 3 13.63 7.31 0.95
N LEU A 4 12.63 6.65 0.37
CA LEU A 4 11.77 7.23 -0.66
C LEU A 4 10.58 7.93 -0.01
N SER A 5 10.17 9.06 -0.58
CA SER A 5 8.90 9.69 -0.20
C SER A 5 7.70 8.87 -0.68
N ALA A 6 6.54 9.09 -0.04
CA ALA A 6 5.27 8.46 -0.43
C ALA A 6 4.93 8.68 -1.92
N GLN A 7 5.20 9.89 -2.44
CA GLN A 7 4.94 10.22 -3.83
C GLN A 7 5.89 9.48 -4.78
N GLU A 8 7.18 9.38 -4.44
CA GLU A 8 8.14 8.64 -5.25
C GLU A 8 7.79 7.16 -5.35
N ILE A 9 7.30 6.56 -4.24
CA ILE A 9 6.81 5.17 -4.24
C ILE A 9 5.65 5.01 -5.21
N VAL A 10 4.64 5.87 -5.13
CA VAL A 10 3.47 5.84 -6.03
C VAL A 10 3.89 6.04 -7.49
N ASP A 11 4.74 7.01 -7.79
CA ASP A 11 5.20 7.32 -9.14
C ASP A 11 6.01 6.18 -9.76
N LEU A 12 6.82 5.49 -8.96
CA LEU A 12 7.57 4.33 -9.41
C LEU A 12 6.65 3.14 -9.69
N CYS A 13 5.68 2.88 -8.80
CA CYS A 13 4.72 1.83 -9.01
C CYS A 13 3.85 2.05 -10.26
N ILE A 14 3.35 3.27 -10.48
CA ILE A 14 2.57 3.59 -11.70
C ILE A 14 3.42 3.40 -12.96
N ARG A 15 4.71 3.71 -12.92
CA ARG A 15 5.61 3.57 -14.07
C ARG A 15 6.02 2.13 -14.36
N HIS A 16 6.11 1.28 -13.34
CA HIS A 16 6.82 0.00 -13.45
C HIS A 16 6.02 -1.22 -13.00
N THR A 17 4.85 -1.06 -12.39
CA THR A 17 4.02 -2.15 -11.88
C THR A 17 2.70 -2.22 -12.65
N LEU A 18 2.34 -3.43 -13.12
CA LEU A 18 1.00 -3.70 -13.63
C LEU A 18 0.12 -4.16 -12.46
N TYR A 19 -0.99 -3.47 -12.26
CA TYR A 19 -1.93 -3.77 -11.18
C TYR A 19 -3.03 -4.74 -11.63
N ASP A 20 -3.42 -5.63 -10.73
CA ASP A 20 -4.53 -6.55 -10.93
C ASP A 20 -5.88 -5.84 -10.85
N TRP A 21 -6.86 -6.33 -11.61
CA TRP A 21 -8.27 -5.92 -11.56
C TRP A 21 -8.57 -4.42 -11.71
N GLN A 22 -7.63 -3.63 -12.24
CA GLN A 22 -7.75 -2.18 -12.41
C GLN A 22 -7.25 -1.74 -13.79
N ALA A 23 -7.87 -0.70 -14.33
CA ALA A 23 -7.36 -0.05 -15.53
C ALA A 23 -6.10 0.75 -15.18
N GLN A 24 -4.98 0.49 -15.88
CA GLN A 24 -3.66 1.02 -15.48
C GLN A 24 -3.60 2.55 -15.38
N LYS A 25 -4.37 3.29 -16.19
CA LYS A 25 -4.44 4.77 -16.14
C LYS A 25 -5.20 5.32 -14.92
N ALA A 26 -5.97 4.50 -14.21
CA ALA A 26 -6.81 4.90 -13.10
C ALA A 26 -6.31 4.37 -11.74
N VAL A 27 -5.16 3.69 -11.73
CA VAL A 27 -4.57 3.13 -10.51
C VAL A 27 -4.14 4.27 -9.57
N ASN A 28 -4.49 4.13 -8.29
CA ASN A 28 -4.07 5.03 -7.22
C ASN A 28 -3.60 4.21 -6.01
N PRO A 29 -2.32 3.77 -5.99
CA PRO A 29 -1.79 2.88 -4.96
C PRO A 29 -1.69 3.57 -3.61
N ILE A 30 -1.85 2.81 -2.52
CA ILE A 30 -1.62 3.28 -1.16
C ILE A 30 -0.18 2.90 -0.77
N PRO A 31 0.74 3.85 -0.52
CA PRO A 31 2.10 3.54 -0.13
C PRO A 31 2.14 3.12 1.36
N VAL A 32 2.02 1.82 1.61
CA VAL A 32 2.07 1.23 2.96
C VAL A 32 3.52 1.09 3.42
N GLU A 33 3.82 1.58 4.63
CA GLU A 33 5.16 1.51 5.24
C GLU A 33 5.27 0.33 6.20
N THR A 34 4.29 0.17 7.10
CA THR A 34 4.33 -0.83 8.15
C THR A 34 2.94 -1.35 8.52
N ALA A 35 2.88 -2.52 9.14
CA ALA A 35 1.65 -3.15 9.63
C ALA A 35 1.93 -3.90 10.94
N LYS A 36 0.92 -3.96 11.81
CA LYS A 36 0.98 -4.63 13.11
C LYS A 36 -0.42 -5.03 13.57
N GLY A 37 -0.66 -6.33 13.73
CA GLY A 37 -1.97 -6.82 14.14
C GLY A 37 -3.00 -6.53 13.06
N CYS A 38 -4.14 -5.96 13.42
CA CYS A 38 -5.18 -5.60 12.46
C CYS A 38 -5.04 -4.17 11.89
N GLU A 39 -3.86 -3.55 11.97
CA GLU A 39 -3.65 -2.16 11.54
C GLU A 39 -2.44 -2.04 10.60
N PHE A 40 -2.51 -1.08 9.67
CA PHE A 40 -1.37 -0.68 8.84
C PHE A 40 -1.27 0.85 8.70
N TRP A 41 -0.06 1.32 8.43
CA TRP A 41 0.28 2.73 8.30
C TRP A 41 0.90 3.00 6.95
N THR A 42 0.49 4.10 6.33
CA THR A 42 1.12 4.63 5.13
C THR A 42 2.39 5.41 5.49
N VAL A 43 3.23 5.67 4.49
CA VAL A 43 4.48 6.44 4.63
C VAL A 43 4.25 7.86 5.18
N ASP A 44 3.08 8.45 4.94
CA ASP A 44 2.67 9.75 5.50
C ASP A 44 2.01 9.65 6.89
N GLY A 45 2.01 8.46 7.50
CA GLY A 45 1.57 8.23 8.88
C GLY A 45 0.07 7.99 9.06
N LYS A 46 -0.72 7.90 7.97
CA LYS A 46 -2.14 7.59 8.07
C LYS A 46 -2.34 6.12 8.44
N ARG A 47 -3.09 5.88 9.52
CA ARG A 47 -3.43 4.54 10.01
C ARG A 47 -4.76 4.05 9.43
N TYR A 48 -4.81 2.77 9.10
CA TYR A 48 -6.00 2.05 8.65
C TYR A 48 -6.23 0.83 9.55
N LEU A 49 -7.49 0.57 9.85
CA LEU A 49 -7.92 -0.70 10.43
C LEU A 49 -8.25 -1.67 9.29
N ASP A 50 -7.60 -2.81 9.26
CA ASP A 50 -7.79 -3.86 8.27
C ASP A 50 -8.92 -4.80 8.68
N PHE A 51 -10.13 -4.49 8.24
CA PHE A 51 -11.31 -5.31 8.48
C PHE A 51 -11.45 -6.50 7.50
N ASN A 52 -10.49 -6.69 6.60
CA ASN A 52 -10.52 -7.71 5.55
C ASN A 52 -9.33 -8.69 5.62
N SER A 53 -8.46 -8.56 6.63
CA SER A 53 -7.21 -9.34 6.73
C SER A 53 -6.44 -9.32 5.40
N GLN A 54 -6.28 -8.12 4.81
CA GLN A 54 -5.80 -7.83 3.47
C GLN A 54 -6.66 -8.49 2.39
N LEU A 55 -6.23 -9.63 1.86
CA LEU A 55 -7.00 -10.46 0.93
C LEU A 55 -7.44 -11.75 1.64
N MET A 56 -8.04 -11.60 2.83
CA MET A 56 -8.46 -12.71 3.70
C MET A 56 -7.32 -13.68 4.09
N GLY A 57 -6.10 -13.16 4.23
CA GLY A 57 -4.88 -13.97 4.44
C GLY A 57 -4.09 -13.69 5.72
N VAL A 58 -4.38 -12.59 6.42
CA VAL A 58 -3.67 -12.20 7.65
C VAL A 58 -4.44 -12.70 8.88
N ASN A 59 -4.42 -14.01 9.12
CA ASN A 59 -5.25 -14.67 10.14
C ASN A 59 -4.84 -14.40 11.60
N ILE A 60 -3.55 -14.15 11.86
CA ILE A 60 -2.99 -13.94 13.22
C ILE A 60 -2.55 -12.49 13.47
N GLY A 61 -2.95 -11.59 12.56
CA GLY A 61 -2.41 -10.23 12.50
C GLY A 61 -1.04 -10.15 11.85
#